data_AF-X1KQF2-F1
#
_entry.id   AF-X1KQF2-F1
#
_cell.length_a   1.000
_cell.length_b   1.000
_cell.length_c   1.000
_cell.angle_alpha   90.00
_cell.angle_beta   90.00
_cell.angle_gamma   90.00
#
_symmetry.space_group_name_H-M   'P 1'
#
loop_
_entity.id
_entity.type
_entity.pdbx_description
1 polymer ?
#
loop_
_entity_poly.entity_id
_entity_poly.type
_entity_poly.pdbx_seq_one_letter_code
_entity_poly.pdbx_strand_id
1 'polypeptide(L)'
;TRDININVDTGSRVVFGSSTGNVQFERRSNSIPLSTFDMASIIATSYVNNYSVREGDLNTYILSLKNIGSDIAENISISLNIPGIIKNTSEFTLENSNLTFFISKLAPFEEKTINF
;
A
#
# COMPACT_ATOMS: atom_id res chain seq x y z
N THR A 1 17.49 8.32 -13.96
CA THR A 1 17.58 9.63 -13.27
C THR A 1 17.44 9.32 -11.79
N ARG A 2 18.40 9.74 -10.95
CA ARG A 2 18.50 9.31 -9.55
C ARG A 2 17.49 10.13 -8.73
N ASP A 3 16.61 9.49 -7.97
CA ASP A 3 15.67 10.19 -7.08
C ASP A 3 16.46 11.02 -6.07
N ILE A 4 16.41 12.34 -6.26
CA ILE A 4 16.93 13.30 -5.30
C ILE A 4 15.75 13.60 -4.38
N ASN A 5 15.63 12.84 -3.30
CA ASN A 5 14.82 13.26 -2.15
C ASN A 5 15.37 14.62 -1.71
N ILE A 6 14.64 15.70 -2.05
CA ILE A 6 14.98 17.06 -1.65
C ILE A 6 14.86 17.08 -0.14
N ASN A 7 16.00 16.99 0.55
CA ASN A 7 16.06 17.02 1.99
C ASN A 7 15.74 18.45 2.44
N VAL A 8 14.46 18.74 2.68
CA VAL A 8 14.04 20.00 3.26
C VAL A 8 14.56 20.01 4.69
N ASP A 9 15.59 20.82 4.95
CA ASP A 9 16.23 20.94 6.26
C ASP A 9 15.24 21.55 7.27
N THR A 10 14.43 20.69 7.87
CA THR A 10 13.50 21.00 8.96
C THR A 10 14.13 20.75 10.34
N GLY A 11 15.45 20.58 10.40
CA GLY A 11 16.17 20.29 11.64
C GLY A 11 16.09 21.45 12.64
N SER A 12 15.88 21.15 13.91
CA SER A 12 15.95 22.17 14.96
C SER A 12 17.40 22.66 15.13
N ARG A 13 17.58 23.99 15.07
CA ARG A 13 18.87 24.68 15.26
C ARG A 13 18.88 25.39 16.61
N VAL A 14 19.83 25.02 17.47
CA VAL A 14 20.05 25.71 18.74
C VAL A 14 21.41 26.38 18.69
N VAL A 15 21.44 27.70 18.95
CA VAL A 15 22.64 28.52 18.99
C VAL A 15 22.75 29.14 20.38
N PHE A 16 23.90 28.96 21.02
CA PHE A 16 24.22 29.63 22.29
C PHE A 16 25.62 30.22 22.23
N GLY A 17 25.79 31.40 22.84
CA GLY A 17 27.06 32.11 22.88
C GLY A 17 27.23 32.93 24.16
N SER A 18 28.48 33.27 24.48
CA SER A 18 28.80 34.14 25.62
C SER A 18 28.36 35.59 25.35
N SER A 19 27.98 36.37 26.36
CA SER A 19 27.58 37.78 26.18
C SER A 19 28.67 38.68 25.58
N THR A 20 29.94 38.24 25.65
CA THR A 20 31.11 38.91 25.08
C THR A 20 31.44 38.44 23.64
N GLY A 21 30.63 37.54 23.06
CA GLY A 21 30.68 37.16 21.65
C GLY A 21 31.82 36.23 21.22
N ASN A 22 32.76 35.89 22.10
CA ASN A 22 34.00 35.17 21.73
C ASN A 22 33.82 33.65 21.52
N VAL A 23 32.71 33.05 21.96
CA VAL A 23 32.45 31.63 21.75
C VAL A 23 31.00 31.43 21.33
N GLN A 24 30.80 30.80 20.17
CA GLN A 24 29.49 30.40 19.65
C GLN A 24 29.48 28.89 19.45
N PHE A 25 28.46 28.22 19.96
CA PHE A 25 28.24 26.81 19.74
C PHE A 25 26.93 26.62 19.00
N GLU A 26 27.02 25.92 17.86
CA GLU A 26 25.88 25.56 17.04
C GLU A 26 25.68 24.05 17.12
N ARG A 27 24.48 23.63 17.53
CA ARG A 27 24.07 22.23 17.43
C ARG A 27 22.93 22.13 16.43
N ARG A 28 23.17 21.36 15.38
CA ARG A 28 22.14 20.99 14.40
C ARG A 28 21.69 19.56 14.66
N SER A 29 20.38 19.35 14.68
CA SER A 29 19.82 18.01 14.57
C SER A 29 19.70 17.66 13.10
N ASN A 30 20.05 16.43 12.71
CA ASN A 30 19.82 15.97 11.34
C ASN A 30 18.30 15.83 11.13
N SER A 31 17.76 16.47 10.09
CA SER A 31 16.41 16.13 9.63
C SER A 31 16.47 14.78 8.93
N ILE A 32 15.65 13.82 9.38
CA ILE A 32 15.41 12.56 8.66
C ILE A 32 14.15 12.79 7.84
N PRO A 33 14.24 12.99 6.52
CA PRO A 33 13.05 13.12 5.70
C PRO A 33 12.38 11.74 5.61
N LEU A 34 11.25 11.59 6.28
CA LEU A 34 10.28 10.53 5.97
C LEU A 34 9.42 11.06 4.83
N SER A 35 9.82 10.82 3.58
CA SER A 35 8.97 11.10 2.43
C SER A 35 7.99 9.94 2.22
N THR A 36 6.69 10.23 2.34
CA THR A 36 5.61 9.36 1.85
C THR A 36 5.14 9.81 0.46
N PHE A 37 5.91 10.69 -0.20
CA PHE A 37 5.49 11.39 -1.40
C PHE A 37 5.48 10.50 -2.65
N ASP A 38 6.30 9.43 -2.65
CA ASP A 38 6.38 8.42 -3.71
C ASP A 38 6.21 7.04 -3.07
N MET A 39 4.99 6.74 -2.61
CA MET A 39 4.70 5.44 -2.00
C MET A 39 3.48 4.82 -2.67
N ALA A 40 3.64 3.58 -3.13
CA ALA A 40 2.53 2.71 -3.49
C ALA A 40 1.84 2.21 -2.21
N SER A 41 0.53 2.35 -2.14
CA SER A 41 -0.24 1.90 -0.97
C SER A 41 -1.54 1.26 -1.44
N ILE A 42 -1.72 -0.01 -1.08
CA ILE A 42 -2.82 -0.83 -1.60
C ILE A 42 -3.83 -1.07 -0.49
N ILE A 43 -5.09 -0.78 -0.79
CA ILE A 43 -6.24 -1.21 0.01
C ILE A 43 -6.94 -2.33 -0.76
N ALA A 44 -7.16 -3.46 -0.09
CA ALA A 44 -7.93 -4.57 -0.60
C ALA A 44 -9.19 -4.78 0.26
N THR A 45 -10.36 -4.83 -0.38
CA THR A 45 -11.64 -5.07 0.28
C THR A 45 -12.33 -6.25 -0.39
N SER A 46 -12.64 -7.29 0.38
CA SER A 46 -13.38 -8.46 -0.09
C SER A 46 -14.77 -8.51 0.54
N TYR A 47 -15.80 -8.77 -0.27
CA TYR A 47 -17.18 -8.94 0.20
C TYR A 47 -17.95 -9.90 -0.71
N VAL A 48 -19.03 -10.47 -0.18
CA VAL A 48 -19.97 -11.30 -0.95
C VAL A 48 -21.17 -10.48 -1.40
N ASN A 49 -21.74 -10.82 -2.56
CA ASN A 49 -22.93 -10.11 -3.06
C ASN A 49 -24.14 -10.32 -2.13
N ASN A 50 -24.29 -11.52 -1.57
CA ASN A 50 -25.42 -11.89 -0.72
C ASN A 50 -24.94 -12.76 0.44
N TYR A 51 -25.26 -12.37 1.67
CA TYR A 51 -24.90 -13.13 2.88
C TYR A 51 -25.92 -14.23 3.21
N SER A 52 -27.06 -14.25 2.52
CA SER A 52 -28.17 -15.20 2.72
C SER A 52 -28.24 -16.17 1.54
N VAL A 53 -27.21 -16.99 1.40
CA VAL A 53 -27.13 -18.09 0.42
C VAL A 53 -27.35 -19.42 1.12
N ARG A 54 -28.11 -20.31 0.49
CA ARG A 54 -28.31 -21.67 0.98
C ARG A 54 -27.31 -22.63 0.36
N GLU A 55 -27.18 -23.81 0.94
CA GLU A 55 -26.32 -24.87 0.42
C GLU A 55 -26.69 -25.20 -1.04
N GLY A 56 -25.72 -25.09 -1.94
CA GLY A 56 -25.90 -25.31 -3.38
C GLY A 56 -26.18 -24.05 -4.20
N ASP A 57 -26.44 -22.90 -3.58
CA ASP A 57 -26.59 -21.64 -4.29
C ASP A 57 -25.22 -21.08 -4.71
N LEU A 58 -25.18 -20.45 -5.89
CA LEU A 58 -23.99 -19.74 -6.36
C LEU A 58 -23.95 -18.35 -5.75
N ASN A 59 -22.87 -18.06 -5.03
CA ASN A 59 -22.55 -16.70 -4.59
C ASN A 59 -21.43 -16.11 -5.43
N THR A 60 -21.42 -14.77 -5.53
CA THR A 60 -20.35 -14.03 -6.19
C THR A 60 -19.54 -13.32 -5.12
N TYR A 61 -18.27 -13.67 -5.03
CA TYR A 61 -17.30 -12.95 -4.24
C TYR A 61 -16.72 -11.81 -5.06
N ILE A 62 -16.57 -10.66 -4.42
CA ILE A 62 -16.08 -9.44 -5.03
C ILE A 62 -14.86 -9.00 -4.25
N LEU A 63 -13.74 -8.85 -4.95
CA LEU A 63 -12.49 -8.31 -4.42
C LEU A 63 -12.19 -6.99 -5.13
N SER A 64 -12.22 -5.88 -4.40
CA SER A 64 -11.80 -4.56 -4.87
C SER A 64 -10.40 -4.24 -4.35
N LEU A 65 -9.52 -3.83 -5.25
CA LEU A 65 -8.16 -3.41 -4.98
C LEU A 65 -7.96 -1.99 -5.45
N LYS A 66 -7.48 -1.12 -4.58
CA LYS A 66 -7.23 0.28 -4.92
C LYS A 66 -5.85 0.72 -4.48
N ASN A 67 -5.10 1.33 -5.40
CA ASN A 67 -3.88 2.04 -5.05
C ASN A 67 -4.25 3.44 -4.54
N ILE A 68 -4.10 3.69 -3.25
CA ILE A 68 -4.26 5.02 -2.64
C ILE A 68 -2.94 5.79 -2.58
N GLY A 69 -1.85 5.15 -3.03
CA GLY A 69 -0.53 5.74 -3.14
C GLY A 69 -0.40 6.69 -4.33
N SER A 70 0.59 7.57 -4.26
CA SER A 70 1.00 8.47 -5.34
C SER A 70 1.93 7.81 -6.35
N ASP A 71 2.44 6.61 -6.05
CA ASP A 71 3.36 5.84 -6.91
C ASP A 71 2.73 4.53 -7.42
N ILE A 72 3.29 3.98 -8.50
CA ILE A 72 2.82 2.75 -9.14
C ILE A 72 3.12 1.55 -8.23
N ALA A 73 2.10 0.76 -7.93
CA ALA A 73 2.26 -0.48 -7.20
C ALA A 73 2.60 -1.62 -8.18
N GLU A 74 3.79 -2.21 -8.05
CA GLU A 74 4.25 -3.31 -8.89
C GLU A 74 4.32 -4.64 -8.11
N ASN A 75 4.21 -5.76 -8.82
CA ASN A 75 4.36 -7.11 -8.28
C ASN A 75 3.43 -7.41 -7.09
N ILE A 76 2.17 -7.01 -7.18
CA ILE A 76 1.19 -7.20 -6.12
C ILE A 76 0.76 -8.67 -6.13
N SER A 77 0.99 -9.37 -5.03
CA SER A 77 0.46 -10.70 -4.77
C SER A 77 -0.60 -10.63 -3.69
N ILE A 78 -1.79 -11.16 -3.98
CA ILE A 78 -2.90 -11.24 -3.03
C ILE A 78 -3.18 -12.71 -2.77
N SER A 79 -3.28 -13.05 -1.49
CA SER A 79 -3.66 -14.38 -1.02
C SER A 79 -4.91 -14.23 -0.15
N LEU A 80 -5.95 -14.98 -0.50
CA LEU A 80 -7.23 -14.96 0.18
C LEU A 80 -7.66 -16.39 0.51
N ASN A 81 -7.85 -16.67 1.79
CA ASN A 81 -8.45 -17.92 2.23
C ASN A 81 -9.97 -17.81 2.10
N ILE A 82 -10.57 -18.65 1.25
CA ILE A 82 -12.01 -18.62 1.01
C ILE A 82 -12.62 -19.94 1.46
N PRO A 83 -13.62 -19.93 2.35
CA PRO A 83 -14.37 -21.12 2.70
C PRO A 83 -15.35 -21.44 1.57
N GLY A 84 -15.06 -22.45 0.76
CA GLY A 84 -16.01 -22.98 -0.23
C GLY A 84 -15.39 -23.58 -1.48
N ILE A 85 -16.27 -23.96 -2.40
CA ILE A 85 -15.91 -24.48 -3.72
C ILE A 85 -16.05 -23.34 -4.72
N ILE A 86 -14.95 -22.98 -5.37
CA ILE A 86 -14.96 -21.92 -6.37
C ILE A 86 -15.23 -22.55 -7.74
N LYS A 87 -16.24 -22.03 -8.44
CA LYS A 87 -16.72 -22.61 -9.70
C LYS A 87 -15.95 -22.13 -10.93
N ASN A 88 -15.38 -20.93 -10.90
CA ASN A 88 -14.76 -20.32 -12.08
C ASN A 88 -13.33 -19.86 -11.82
N THR A 89 -12.34 -20.69 -12.10
CA THR A 89 -10.91 -20.45 -11.80
C THR A 89 -10.13 -19.73 -12.89
N SER A 90 -10.77 -19.02 -13.81
CA SER A 90 -10.07 -18.51 -15.00
C SER A 90 -9.01 -17.45 -14.72
N GLU A 91 -9.11 -16.73 -13.59
CA GLU A 91 -8.23 -15.59 -13.28
C GLU A 91 -7.33 -15.80 -12.04
N PHE A 92 -7.39 -16.95 -11.37
CA PHE A 92 -6.67 -17.16 -10.11
C PHE A 92 -6.15 -18.57 -9.94
N THR A 93 -5.12 -18.69 -9.11
CA THR A 93 -4.55 -19.98 -8.72
C THR A 93 -5.16 -20.40 -7.39
N LEU A 94 -5.80 -21.57 -7.33
CA LEU A 94 -6.37 -22.12 -6.10
C LEU A 94 -5.51 -23.28 -5.61
N GLU A 95 -4.84 -23.10 -4.47
CA GLU A 95 -4.09 -24.16 -3.79
C GLU A 95 -4.63 -24.33 -2.37
N ASN A 96 -5.10 -25.53 -2.01
CA ASN A 96 -5.55 -25.84 -0.64
C ASN A 96 -6.53 -24.82 -0.04
N SER A 97 -7.55 -24.39 -0.81
CA SER A 97 -8.53 -23.34 -0.41
C SER A 97 -7.95 -21.92 -0.24
N ASN A 98 -6.70 -21.70 -0.64
CA ASN A 98 -6.08 -20.39 -0.72
C ASN A 98 -6.06 -19.91 -2.18
N LEU A 99 -6.78 -18.82 -2.43
CA LEU A 99 -6.83 -18.15 -3.72
C LEU A 99 -5.67 -17.15 -3.82
N THR A 100 -4.81 -17.34 -4.81
CA THR A 100 -3.69 -16.44 -5.10
C THR A 100 -3.94 -15.71 -6.42
N PHE A 101 -3.78 -14.38 -6.38
CA PHE A 101 -3.87 -13.49 -7.53
C PHE A 101 -2.60 -12.66 -7.68
N PHE A 102 -2.17 -12.44 -8.92
CA PHE A 102 -1.00 -11.64 -9.23
C PHE A 102 -1.38 -10.48 -10.16
N ILE A 103 -1.01 -9.27 -9.75
CA ILE A 103 -1.15 -8.05 -10.56
C ILE A 103 0.25 -7.53 -10.85
N SER A 104 0.57 -7.41 -12.14
CA SER A 104 1.87 -6.90 -12.57
C SER A 104 2.07 -5.44 -12.14
N LYS A 105 1.05 -4.60 -12.34
CA LYS A 105 1.06 -3.19 -11.94
C LYS A 105 -0.34 -2.64 -11.68
N LEU A 106 -0.44 -1.68 -10.76
CA LEU A 106 -1.63 -0.87 -10.51
C LEU A 106 -1.20 0.61 -10.38
N ALA A 107 -1.69 1.46 -11.29
CA ALA A 107 -1.32 2.87 -11.33
C ALA A 107 -1.83 3.64 -10.09
N PRO A 108 -1.29 4.84 -9.80
CA PRO A 108 -1.76 5.67 -8.70
C PRO A 108 -3.26 5.96 -8.84
N PHE A 109 -4.00 5.80 -7.74
CA PHE A 109 -5.46 6.01 -7.70
C PHE A 109 -6.30 5.06 -8.57
N GLU A 110 -5.67 4.06 -9.21
CA GLU A 110 -6.36 3.05 -9.99
C GLU A 110 -7.04 2.02 -9.07
N GLU A 111 -8.23 1.58 -9.49
CA GLU A 111 -8.99 0.53 -8.84
C GLU A 111 -9.19 -0.65 -9.80
N LYS A 112 -9.02 -1.85 -9.28
CA LYS A 112 -9.28 -3.10 -9.98
C LYS A 112 -10.23 -3.97 -9.16
N THR A 113 -11.34 -4.34 -9.78
CA THR A 113 -12.36 -5.19 -9.18
C THR A 113 -12.37 -6.54 -9.88
N ILE A 114 -12.42 -7.61 -9.09
CA ILE A 114 -12.42 -8.99 -9.56
C ILE A 114 -13.62 -9.68 -8.94
N ASN A 115 -14.35 -10.42 -9.77
CA ASN A 115 -15.54 -11.17 -9.36
C ASN A 115 -15.31 -12.66 -9.64
N PHE A 116 -15.59 -13.52 -8.67
CA PHE A 116 -15.44 -14.97 -8.82
C PHE A 116 -16.47 -15.78 -8.01
#